data_AF-A0A8T1TDH1-F1
#
_entry.id   AF-A0A8T1TDH1-F1
#
_cell.length_a   1.000
_cell.length_b   1.000
_cell.length_c   1.000
_cell.angle_alpha   90.00
_cell.angle_beta   90.00
_cell.angle_gamma   90.00
#
_symmetry.space_group_name_H-M   'P 1'
#
loop_
_entity.id
_entity.type
_entity.pdbx_description
1 polymer ?
#
loop_
_entity_poly.entity_id
_entity_poly.type
_entity_poly.pdbx_seq_one_letter_code
_entity_poly.pdbx_strand_id
1 'polypeptide(L)'
;GLLNDHMDAVDFLMDQRNVVSRINPTILGTKRRYINFISTSVPVGVEDFSTFSFLDSQDKSAVISQNMKYLTKKDEDVIYAVTIWIIADFDKPAGRHLLSKALKHLKTSSHTRLGIVNNPISKITEDNTAVARAILTAFLTQKNSSLKSFLSKIAKEETAKALATGTKIKKLLVPGMDDSTFEKKYSTLGVDIIQTHQMFCQEVLKLLPGQMAVVSNGRVLGPLDENEFYTEDFHLLEKITFSTSGEKIKGVVKEMGISSKHGSDLIMKVDALLSSLPKTVIRQNVEFLKEQHSIVKIDPQQNEPFYDVIAIVDPLTREAQKMAHLLIVLGDIVNMKLRLFMNSRSKLSEVPLKSFYRFVLEPELTSGANNLFPSGPVAKFLEMPETLLLTLNMIIPESWLVEAVNSSYDLDNIHLQDVEGIVTAEYELEYLLLEGHCFDVTTGQPPRGLQFTLGMKNNPVMFDTTVMANLGYFQLKANPGAWTLRLRKGRSEDIYHIFVHEGADSPVHLEDVIVILNNFKSKILQVKVQKKPDKIDEDLLSVGVTEEKEAWESITSGNH
;
A
#
# COMPACT_ATOMS: atom_id res chain seq x y z
N GLY A 1 29.29 8.92 -29.21
CA GLY A 1 28.10 8.18 -29.68
C GLY A 1 26.86 9.04 -29.60
N LEU A 2 26.52 9.55 -28.42
CA LEU A 2 25.38 10.46 -28.21
C LEU A 2 25.78 11.95 -28.06
N LEU A 3 27.03 12.22 -27.65
CA LEU A 3 27.64 13.54 -27.58
C LEU A 3 28.60 13.74 -28.77
N ASN A 4 28.67 14.98 -29.25
CA ASN A 4 29.62 15.45 -30.26
C ASN A 4 30.45 16.63 -29.70
N ASP A 5 31.58 16.95 -30.32
CA ASP A 5 32.52 17.98 -29.84
C ASP A 5 31.97 19.41 -29.84
N HIS A 6 30.75 19.60 -30.37
CA HIS A 6 30.05 20.89 -30.44
C HIS A 6 28.89 20.98 -29.43
N MET A 7 28.64 19.94 -28.64
CA MET A 7 27.61 19.93 -27.60
C MET A 7 28.24 20.15 -26.22
N ASP A 8 27.69 21.09 -25.46
CA ASP A 8 28.02 21.21 -24.05
C ASP A 8 27.47 19.98 -23.31
N ALA A 9 28.34 19.28 -22.59
CA ALA A 9 27.98 18.11 -21.81
C ALA A 9 26.97 18.45 -20.70
N VAL A 10 27.00 19.68 -20.17
CA VAL A 10 26.05 20.16 -19.16
C VAL A 10 24.67 20.34 -19.76
N ASP A 11 24.57 21.00 -20.92
CA ASP A 11 23.28 21.19 -21.60
C ASP A 11 22.69 19.84 -22.05
N PHE A 12 23.53 18.94 -22.54
CA PHE A 12 23.11 17.57 -22.84
C PHE A 12 22.56 16.85 -21.61
N LEU A 13 23.19 17.01 -20.43
CA LEU A 13 22.69 16.45 -19.18
C LEU A 13 21.38 17.11 -18.74
N MET A 14 21.23 18.43 -18.93
CA MET A 14 20.00 19.16 -18.61
C MET A 14 18.83 18.84 -19.55
N ASP A 15 19.11 18.46 -20.79
CA ASP A 15 18.14 18.00 -21.78
C ASP A 15 17.71 16.53 -21.59
N GLN A 16 18.30 15.82 -20.63
CA GLN A 16 17.92 14.43 -20.38
C GLN A 16 16.47 14.33 -19.93
N ARG A 17 15.81 13.26 -20.38
CA ARG A 17 14.39 13.01 -20.11
C ARG A 17 14.05 12.96 -18.62
N ASN A 18 15.01 12.78 -17.72
CA ASN A 18 14.76 12.68 -16.28
C ASN A 18 15.02 14.00 -15.53
N VAL A 19 15.58 15.02 -16.20
CA VAL A 19 15.77 16.34 -15.59
C VAL A 19 14.44 17.09 -15.53
N VAL A 20 14.23 17.76 -14.40
CA VAL A 20 13.00 18.50 -14.09
C VAL A 20 13.38 19.87 -13.56
N SER A 21 12.62 20.90 -13.93
CA SER A 21 12.91 22.29 -13.58
C SER A 21 12.80 22.57 -12.08
N ARG A 22 11.99 21.77 -11.37
CA ARG A 22 11.81 21.86 -9.93
C ARG A 22 11.60 20.47 -9.35
N ILE A 23 12.18 20.24 -8.17
CA ILE A 23 11.98 19.05 -7.37
C ILE A 23 10.98 19.37 -6.26
N ASN A 24 9.99 18.52 -6.10
CA ASN A 24 9.01 18.62 -5.03
C ASN A 24 8.98 17.32 -4.20
N PRO A 25 9.40 17.35 -2.93
CA PRO A 25 9.47 16.16 -2.10
C PRO A 25 8.09 15.52 -1.87
N THR A 26 7.02 16.31 -1.86
CA THR A 26 5.63 15.82 -1.71
C THR A 26 5.23 14.93 -2.90
N ILE A 27 5.69 15.26 -4.10
CA ILE A 27 5.46 14.43 -5.31
C ILE A 27 6.38 13.20 -5.31
N LEU A 28 7.64 13.34 -4.90
CA LEU A 28 8.63 12.26 -4.91
C LEU A 28 8.55 11.33 -3.69
N GLY A 29 7.73 11.67 -2.70
CA GLY A 29 7.58 10.93 -1.45
C GLY A 29 7.26 9.44 -1.62
N THR A 30 7.72 8.66 -0.65
CA THR A 30 7.53 7.21 -0.55
C THR A 30 6.13 6.85 -0.04
N LYS A 31 5.57 7.65 0.87
CA LYS A 31 4.19 7.51 1.34
C LYS A 31 3.24 7.98 0.25
N ARG A 32 2.52 7.04 -0.37
CA ARG A 32 1.56 7.31 -1.43
C ARG A 32 0.20 6.78 -1.03
N ARG A 33 -0.79 7.67 -1.07
CA ARG A 33 -2.18 7.33 -0.81
C ARG A 33 -2.95 7.36 -2.11
N TYR A 34 -3.72 6.31 -2.39
CA TYR A 34 -4.51 6.18 -3.59
C TYR A 34 -6.00 6.06 -3.26
N ILE A 35 -6.84 6.61 -4.12
CA ILE A 35 -8.31 6.49 -4.08
C ILE A 35 -8.69 5.20 -4.80
N ASN A 36 -9.60 4.42 -4.20
CA ASN A 36 -10.20 3.28 -4.89
C ASN A 36 -11.44 3.74 -5.67
N PHE A 37 -11.46 3.50 -6.98
CA PHE A 37 -12.55 3.88 -7.88
C PHE A 37 -13.42 2.70 -8.34
N ILE A 38 -13.22 1.51 -7.76
CA ILE A 38 -14.06 0.33 -8.01
C ILE A 38 -15.38 0.54 -7.28
N SER A 39 -16.49 0.40 -8.00
CA SER A 39 -17.83 0.47 -7.41
C SER A 39 -18.29 -0.93 -7.02
N THR A 40 -18.88 -1.05 -5.84
CA THR A 40 -19.54 -2.27 -5.33
C THR A 40 -21.05 -2.22 -5.53
N SER A 41 -21.64 -1.04 -5.73
CA SER A 41 -23.09 -0.85 -5.82
C SER A 41 -23.57 -0.02 -7.03
N VAL A 42 -24.89 0.15 -7.13
CA VAL A 42 -25.67 0.70 -8.26
C VAL A 42 -25.33 2.18 -8.55
N PRO A 43 -25.47 2.69 -9.79
CA PRO A 43 -25.14 4.09 -10.10
C PRO A 43 -26.07 5.08 -9.38
N VAL A 44 -25.55 5.79 -8.39
CA VAL A 44 -26.22 6.93 -7.74
C VAL A 44 -25.70 8.23 -8.37
N GLY A 45 -26.59 9.20 -8.62
CA GLY A 45 -26.22 10.52 -9.15
C GLY A 45 -25.63 11.44 -8.08
N VAL A 46 -24.65 12.27 -8.44
CA VAL A 46 -24.03 13.28 -7.53
C VAL A 46 -25.00 14.39 -7.10
N GLU A 47 -26.14 14.55 -7.76
CA GLU A 47 -27.15 15.55 -7.42
C GLU A 47 -28.00 15.16 -6.19
N ASP A 48 -28.00 13.89 -5.76
CA ASP A 48 -28.73 13.41 -4.58
C ASP A 48 -27.80 13.22 -3.38
N PHE A 49 -27.61 14.30 -2.61
CA PHE A 49 -26.78 14.27 -1.40
C PHE A 49 -27.29 13.28 -0.34
N SER A 50 -28.61 13.09 -0.25
CA SER A 50 -29.21 12.23 0.78
C SER A 50 -28.79 10.78 0.60
N THR A 51 -28.91 10.25 -0.62
CA THR A 51 -28.46 8.89 -0.95
C THR A 51 -26.94 8.79 -0.92
N PHE A 52 -26.21 9.82 -1.39
CA PHE A 52 -24.74 9.83 -1.36
C PHE A 52 -24.18 9.70 0.05
N SER A 53 -24.85 10.30 1.05
CA SER A 53 -24.37 10.31 2.43
C SER A 53 -24.27 8.91 3.06
N PHE A 54 -25.14 7.98 2.67
CA PHE A 54 -25.17 6.61 3.17
C PHE A 54 -24.21 5.66 2.43
N LEU A 55 -23.56 6.12 1.36
CA LEU A 55 -22.62 5.29 0.61
C LEU A 55 -21.30 5.08 1.38
N ASP A 56 -20.70 3.93 1.20
CA ASP A 56 -19.34 3.66 1.68
C ASP A 56 -18.30 4.52 0.94
N SER A 57 -17.12 4.69 1.53
CA SER A 57 -16.04 5.51 0.95
C SER A 57 -15.63 5.09 -0.48
N GLN A 58 -15.75 3.80 -0.81
CA GLN A 58 -15.45 3.29 -2.16
C GLN A 58 -16.51 3.71 -3.18
N ASP A 59 -17.79 3.50 -2.85
CA ASP A 59 -18.89 3.89 -3.73
C ASP A 59 -19.00 5.41 -3.88
N LYS A 60 -18.73 6.19 -2.81
CA LYS A 60 -18.57 7.66 -2.88
C LYS A 60 -17.55 8.07 -3.94
N SER A 61 -16.40 7.38 -4.00
CA SER A 61 -15.36 7.64 -4.99
C SER A 61 -15.78 7.29 -6.41
N ALA A 62 -16.47 6.16 -6.60
CA ALA A 62 -17.00 5.75 -7.87
C ALA A 62 -18.02 6.76 -8.41
N VAL A 63 -18.98 7.19 -7.57
CA VAL A 63 -20.03 8.16 -7.92
C VAL A 63 -19.44 9.51 -8.36
N ILE A 64 -18.47 10.05 -7.61
CA ILE A 64 -17.77 11.28 -8.01
C ILE A 64 -17.06 11.11 -9.35
N SER A 65 -16.33 9.99 -9.54
CA SER A 65 -15.58 9.75 -10.77
C SER A 65 -16.45 9.64 -12.03
N GLN A 66 -17.64 9.04 -11.91
CA GLN A 66 -18.58 8.84 -13.03
C GLN A 66 -19.27 10.14 -13.45
N ASN A 67 -19.55 11.02 -12.49
CA ASN A 67 -20.25 12.29 -12.73
C ASN A 67 -19.30 13.47 -13.02
N MET A 68 -17.99 13.28 -12.83
CA MET A 68 -16.99 14.31 -13.09
C MET A 68 -16.95 14.73 -14.57
N LYS A 69 -16.89 16.05 -14.79
CA LYS A 69 -16.61 16.63 -16.11
C LYS A 69 -15.17 17.12 -16.16
N TYR A 70 -14.51 16.88 -17.28
CA TYR A 70 -13.10 17.17 -17.44
C TYR A 70 -12.85 18.28 -18.45
N LEU A 71 -11.99 19.23 -18.06
CA LEU A 71 -11.44 20.25 -18.94
C LEU A 71 -10.19 19.71 -19.63
N THR A 72 -10.12 19.86 -20.94
CA THR A 72 -8.98 19.45 -21.77
C THR A 72 -8.38 20.64 -22.53
N LYS A 73 -7.20 20.46 -23.12
CA LYS A 73 -6.55 21.52 -23.90
C LYS A 73 -7.32 21.87 -25.18
N LYS A 74 -7.90 20.87 -25.84
CA LYS A 74 -8.71 20.97 -27.04
C LYS A 74 -9.86 19.95 -26.98
N ASP A 75 -10.95 20.24 -27.69
CA ASP A 75 -12.08 19.33 -27.91
C ASP A 75 -11.70 18.28 -28.97
N GLU A 76 -10.67 17.47 -28.68
CA GLU A 76 -10.26 16.33 -29.53
C GLU A 76 -10.63 15.02 -28.85
N ASP A 77 -11.03 14.03 -29.65
CA ASP A 77 -11.43 12.71 -29.17
C ASP A 77 -10.22 11.81 -28.84
N VAL A 78 -9.39 12.27 -27.90
CA VAL A 78 -8.11 11.65 -27.55
C VAL A 78 -8.19 11.02 -26.16
N ILE A 79 -7.56 9.84 -26.03
CA ILE A 79 -7.35 9.20 -24.73
C ILE A 79 -6.26 9.95 -23.95
N TYR A 80 -6.63 10.57 -22.84
CA TYR A 80 -5.72 11.24 -21.91
C TYR A 80 -5.19 10.23 -20.90
N ALA A 81 -3.86 10.17 -20.76
CA ALA A 81 -3.20 9.22 -19.86
C ALA A 81 -3.16 9.73 -18.41
N VAL A 82 -3.26 11.04 -18.20
CA VAL A 82 -3.17 11.66 -16.89
C VAL A 82 -4.46 12.42 -16.59
N THR A 83 -5.06 12.11 -15.45
CA THR A 83 -6.23 12.79 -14.91
C THR A 83 -5.83 13.50 -13.63
N ILE A 84 -6.01 14.81 -13.58
CA ILE A 84 -5.71 15.63 -12.39
C ILE A 84 -7.02 16.16 -11.82
N TRP A 85 -7.27 15.97 -10.52
CA TRP A 85 -8.33 16.67 -9.81
C TRP A 85 -7.73 17.72 -8.89
N ILE A 86 -8.28 18.93 -8.91
CA ILE A 86 -7.94 19.99 -7.96
C ILE A 86 -9.02 20.02 -6.89
N ILE A 87 -8.59 19.95 -5.63
CA ILE A 87 -9.44 20.05 -4.47
C ILE A 87 -9.06 21.33 -3.73
N ALA A 88 -9.99 22.27 -3.65
CA ALA A 88 -9.78 23.53 -2.94
C ALA A 88 -11.10 24.24 -2.61
N ASP A 89 -11.01 25.26 -1.77
CA ASP A 89 -12.02 26.30 -1.65
C ASP A 89 -11.77 27.40 -2.71
N PHE A 90 -12.56 27.40 -3.79
CA PHE A 90 -12.40 28.39 -4.87
C PHE A 90 -13.00 29.76 -4.54
N ASP A 91 -13.77 29.88 -3.47
CA ASP A 91 -14.24 31.15 -2.94
C ASP A 91 -13.11 31.86 -2.14
N LYS A 92 -12.04 31.13 -1.77
CA LYS A 92 -10.81 31.70 -1.18
C LYS A 92 -9.70 31.98 -2.21
N PRO A 93 -8.82 32.97 -1.95
CA PRO A 93 -7.70 33.30 -2.85
C PRO A 93 -6.77 32.12 -3.13
N ALA A 94 -6.39 31.36 -2.11
CA ALA A 94 -5.48 30.23 -2.24
C ALA A 94 -5.97 29.18 -3.26
N GLY A 95 -7.25 28.80 -3.20
CA GLY A 95 -7.83 27.84 -4.14
C GLY A 95 -7.89 28.36 -5.57
N ARG A 96 -8.16 29.66 -5.77
CA ARG A 96 -8.11 30.29 -7.10
C ARG A 96 -6.69 30.36 -7.65
N HIS A 97 -5.69 30.61 -6.81
CA HIS A 97 -4.29 30.59 -7.21
C HIS A 97 -3.85 29.19 -7.65
N LEU A 98 -4.26 28.14 -6.92
CA LEU A 98 -4.02 26.76 -7.32
C LEU A 98 -4.69 26.42 -8.66
N LEU A 99 -5.95 26.83 -8.85
CA LEU A 99 -6.66 26.66 -10.12
C LEU A 99 -5.95 27.39 -11.28
N SER A 100 -5.52 28.63 -11.06
CA SER A 100 -4.79 29.42 -12.06
C SER A 100 -3.49 28.74 -12.50
N LYS A 101 -2.71 28.21 -11.55
CA LYS A 101 -1.48 27.45 -11.81
C LYS A 101 -1.76 26.19 -12.64
N ALA A 102 -2.81 25.44 -12.30
CA ALA A 102 -3.20 24.26 -13.07
C ALA A 102 -3.69 24.59 -14.49
N LEU A 103 -4.45 25.69 -14.66
CA LEU A 103 -4.90 26.15 -15.97
C LEU A 103 -3.73 26.60 -16.86
N LYS A 104 -2.68 27.19 -16.28
CA LYS A 104 -1.43 27.51 -16.99
C LYS A 104 -0.76 26.23 -17.49
N HIS A 105 -0.63 25.21 -16.64
CA HIS A 105 -0.08 23.92 -17.03
C HIS A 105 -0.91 23.23 -18.13
N LEU A 106 -2.25 23.27 -18.07
CA LEU A 106 -3.12 22.70 -19.10
C LEU A 106 -2.96 23.36 -20.49
N LYS A 107 -2.37 24.56 -20.58
CA LYS A 107 -2.05 25.17 -21.88
C LYS A 107 -0.85 24.49 -22.54
N THR A 108 0.13 24.06 -21.75
CA THR A 108 1.34 23.42 -22.26
C THR A 108 1.15 21.93 -22.46
N SER A 109 0.47 21.24 -21.54
CA SER A 109 0.30 19.79 -21.57
C SER A 109 -0.60 19.25 -22.69
N SER A 110 -0.31 18.04 -23.16
CA SER A 110 -1.07 17.33 -24.21
C SER A 110 -1.66 16.01 -23.73
N HIS A 111 -1.30 15.55 -22.53
CA HIS A 111 -1.69 14.23 -22.01
C HIS A 111 -2.59 14.29 -20.78
N THR A 112 -2.90 15.52 -20.33
CA THR A 112 -3.64 15.78 -19.11
C THR A 112 -5.05 16.28 -19.37
N ARG A 113 -5.99 15.80 -18.54
CA ARG A 113 -7.33 16.35 -18.37
C ARG A 113 -7.54 16.76 -16.91
N LEU A 114 -8.33 17.81 -16.69
CA LEU A 114 -8.48 18.45 -15.39
C LEU A 114 -9.93 18.38 -14.86
N GLY A 115 -10.10 17.88 -13.64
CA GLY A 115 -11.36 17.87 -12.89
C GLY A 115 -11.27 18.77 -11.65
N ILE A 116 -12.42 19.15 -11.10
CA ILE A 116 -12.51 20.06 -9.94
C ILE A 116 -13.43 19.48 -8.88
N VAL A 117 -12.99 19.51 -7.63
CA VAL A 117 -13.77 19.14 -6.44
C VAL A 117 -13.73 20.32 -5.47
N ASN A 118 -14.89 20.71 -4.93
CA ASN A 118 -15.00 21.86 -4.04
C ASN A 118 -14.86 21.40 -2.58
N ASN A 119 -14.01 22.06 -1.81
CA ASN A 119 -13.85 21.81 -0.37
C ASN A 119 -13.94 23.13 0.43
N PRO A 120 -15.13 23.76 0.49
CA PRO A 120 -15.28 25.06 1.14
C PRO A 120 -15.05 24.99 2.66
N ILE A 121 -14.44 26.04 3.23
CA ILE A 121 -14.27 26.18 4.68
C ILE A 121 -15.51 26.78 5.35
N SER A 122 -16.18 27.70 4.66
CA SER A 122 -17.34 28.41 5.17
C SER A 122 -18.61 27.56 5.02
N LYS A 123 -19.64 27.89 5.82
CA LYS A 123 -20.94 27.21 5.72
C LYS A 123 -21.47 27.32 4.29
N ILE A 124 -21.84 26.17 3.72
CA ILE A 124 -22.33 26.06 2.36
C ILE A 124 -23.69 26.75 2.27
N THR A 125 -23.69 27.95 1.70
CA THR A 125 -24.87 28.72 1.34
C THR A 125 -24.71 29.25 -0.07
N GLU A 126 -25.81 29.65 -0.70
CA GLU A 126 -25.81 30.18 -2.06
C GLU A 126 -24.91 31.41 -2.23
N ASP A 127 -24.83 32.27 -1.21
CA ASP A 127 -24.03 33.50 -1.23
C ASP A 127 -22.54 33.24 -1.02
N ASN A 128 -22.19 32.30 -0.13
CA ASN A 128 -20.80 32.00 0.22
C ASN A 128 -20.07 31.14 -0.82
N THR A 129 -20.82 30.47 -1.71
CA THR A 129 -20.28 29.51 -2.69
C THR A 129 -20.49 29.96 -4.13
N ALA A 130 -20.66 31.27 -4.36
CA ALA A 130 -20.96 31.83 -5.67
C ALA A 130 -19.89 31.46 -6.72
N VAL A 131 -18.60 31.45 -6.35
CA VAL A 131 -17.51 31.10 -7.26
C VAL A 131 -17.54 29.61 -7.57
N ALA A 132 -17.66 28.75 -6.54
CA ALA A 132 -17.76 27.31 -6.72
C ALA A 132 -18.96 26.90 -7.59
N ARG A 133 -20.14 27.51 -7.37
CA ARG A 133 -21.35 27.30 -8.18
C ARG A 133 -21.14 27.74 -9.63
N ALA A 134 -20.50 28.89 -9.85
CA ALA A 134 -20.23 29.40 -11.19
C ALA A 134 -19.29 28.47 -11.96
N ILE A 135 -18.25 27.96 -11.31
CA ILE A 135 -17.34 26.96 -11.86
C ILE A 135 -18.11 25.69 -12.24
N LEU A 136 -18.86 25.09 -11.31
CA LEU A 136 -19.64 23.88 -11.59
C LEU A 136 -20.63 24.06 -12.74
N THR A 137 -21.32 25.21 -12.77
CA THR A 137 -22.28 25.52 -13.85
C THR A 137 -21.57 25.63 -15.20
N ALA A 138 -20.37 26.20 -15.23
CA ALA A 138 -19.57 26.30 -16.44
C ALA A 138 -19.17 24.91 -16.96
N PHE A 139 -18.77 23.98 -16.09
CA PHE A 139 -18.47 22.59 -16.46
C PHE A 139 -19.68 21.82 -17.03
N LEU A 140 -20.89 22.18 -16.61
CA LEU A 140 -22.13 21.52 -17.08
C LEU A 140 -22.68 22.10 -18.39
N THR A 141 -22.42 23.38 -18.68
CA THR A 141 -23.10 24.11 -19.77
C THR A 141 -22.18 24.47 -20.94
N GLN A 142 -20.88 24.62 -20.72
CA GLN A 142 -19.97 25.22 -21.71
C GLN A 142 -19.04 24.18 -22.37
N LYS A 143 -18.60 24.48 -23.59
CA LYS A 143 -17.54 23.74 -24.30
C LYS A 143 -16.16 24.07 -23.72
N ASN A 144 -15.15 23.21 -23.92
CA ASN A 144 -13.84 23.37 -23.27
C ASN A 144 -13.12 24.68 -23.60
N SER A 145 -13.25 25.18 -24.83
CA SER A 145 -12.65 26.47 -25.25
C SER A 145 -13.20 27.65 -24.43
N SER A 146 -14.53 27.80 -24.39
CA SER A 146 -15.22 28.84 -23.62
C SER A 146 -15.03 28.63 -22.11
N LEU A 147 -15.11 27.38 -21.63
CA LEU A 147 -14.88 27.02 -20.23
C LEU A 147 -13.49 27.45 -19.75
N LYS A 148 -12.43 27.17 -20.51
CA LYS A 148 -11.06 27.56 -20.17
C LYS A 148 -10.90 29.07 -20.05
N SER A 149 -11.51 29.82 -20.96
CA SER A 149 -11.47 31.29 -20.94
C SER A 149 -12.20 31.87 -19.71
N PHE A 150 -13.35 31.29 -19.36
CA PHE A 150 -14.14 31.66 -18.20
C PHE A 150 -13.44 31.35 -16.89
N LEU A 151 -12.89 30.13 -16.73
CA LEU A 151 -12.12 29.76 -15.54
C LEU A 151 -10.87 30.63 -15.36
N SER A 152 -10.20 31.00 -16.46
CA SER A 152 -9.06 31.93 -16.41
C SER A 152 -9.45 33.33 -15.95
N LYS A 153 -10.70 33.77 -16.22
CA LYS A 153 -11.23 35.05 -15.77
C LYS A 153 -11.67 34.99 -14.30
N ILE A 154 -12.40 33.94 -13.91
CA ILE A 154 -12.85 33.72 -12.53
C ILE A 154 -11.69 33.52 -11.55
N ALA A 155 -10.60 32.88 -11.98
CA ALA A 155 -9.44 32.69 -11.11
C ALA A 155 -8.70 34.00 -10.77
N LYS A 156 -8.98 35.13 -11.44
CA LYS A 156 -8.37 36.43 -11.13
C LYS A 156 -8.97 37.04 -9.88
N GLU A 157 -8.12 37.63 -9.05
CA GLU A 157 -8.55 38.30 -7.81
C GLU A 157 -9.50 39.48 -8.04
N GLU A 158 -9.32 40.23 -9.12
CA GLU A 158 -10.20 41.35 -9.51
C GLU A 158 -11.65 40.89 -9.69
N THR A 159 -11.84 39.70 -10.29
CA THR A 159 -13.16 39.14 -10.55
C THR A 159 -13.81 38.66 -9.25
N ALA A 160 -13.02 38.05 -8.35
CA ALA A 160 -13.51 37.67 -7.03
C ALA A 160 -13.91 38.89 -6.17
N LYS A 161 -13.12 39.98 -6.22
CA LYS A 161 -13.46 41.24 -5.55
C LYS A 161 -14.74 41.85 -6.13
N ALA A 162 -14.91 41.83 -7.46
CA ALA A 162 -16.14 42.30 -8.11
C ALA A 162 -17.38 41.46 -7.75
N LEU A 163 -17.22 40.14 -7.57
CA LEU A 163 -18.29 39.25 -7.09
C LEU A 163 -18.65 39.55 -5.64
N ALA A 164 -17.64 39.77 -4.78
CA ALA A 164 -17.86 40.14 -3.38
C ALA A 164 -18.55 41.51 -3.22
N THR A 165 -18.37 42.43 -4.18
CA THR A 165 -19.07 43.72 -4.20
C THR A 165 -20.47 43.68 -4.84
N GLY A 166 -20.98 42.49 -5.17
CA GLY A 166 -22.36 42.28 -5.65
C GLY A 166 -22.54 42.35 -7.17
N THR A 167 -21.45 42.26 -7.96
CA THR A 167 -21.57 42.21 -9.43
C THR A 167 -22.25 40.92 -9.86
N LYS A 168 -23.32 41.03 -10.66
CA LYS A 168 -24.00 39.83 -11.23
C LYS A 168 -23.04 39.06 -12.13
N ILE A 169 -23.01 37.73 -11.97
CA ILE A 169 -22.17 36.79 -12.74
C ILE A 169 -22.34 36.94 -14.26
N LYS A 170 -23.51 37.40 -14.71
CA LYS A 170 -23.79 37.74 -16.12
C LYS A 170 -22.73 38.65 -16.75
N LYS A 171 -22.21 39.63 -16.00
CA LYS A 171 -21.18 40.57 -16.49
C LYS A 171 -19.80 39.93 -16.63
N LEU A 172 -19.61 38.74 -16.06
CA LEU A 172 -18.35 38.01 -16.05
C LEU A 172 -18.26 36.94 -17.12
N LEU A 173 -19.36 36.70 -17.86
CA LEU A 173 -19.36 35.81 -19.03
C LEU A 173 -18.36 36.30 -20.09
N VAL A 174 -17.90 35.36 -20.91
CA VAL A 174 -16.88 35.57 -21.95
C VAL A 174 -17.54 35.37 -23.31
N PRO A 175 -17.14 36.12 -24.36
CA PRO A 175 -17.69 35.94 -25.70
C PRO A 175 -17.60 34.48 -26.17
N GLY A 176 -18.71 33.93 -26.66
CA GLY A 176 -18.81 32.52 -27.09
C GLY A 176 -19.31 31.54 -26.04
N MET A 177 -19.77 32.03 -24.88
CA MET A 177 -20.56 31.24 -23.93
C MET A 177 -22.05 31.23 -24.31
N ASP A 178 -22.74 30.17 -23.94
CA ASP A 178 -24.21 30.17 -23.97
C ASP A 178 -24.74 30.78 -22.68
N ASP A 179 -24.96 32.09 -22.74
CA ASP A 179 -25.42 32.90 -21.61
C ASP A 179 -26.79 32.42 -21.09
N SER A 180 -27.66 31.97 -21.99
CA SER A 180 -29.04 31.62 -21.66
C SER A 180 -29.16 30.32 -20.88
N THR A 181 -28.39 29.29 -21.25
CA THR A 181 -28.38 28.00 -20.54
C THR A 181 -27.56 28.07 -19.27
N PHE A 182 -26.46 28.83 -19.28
CA PHE A 182 -25.65 29.09 -18.09
C PHE A 182 -26.49 29.74 -16.99
N GLU A 183 -27.23 30.81 -17.29
CA GLU A 183 -28.02 31.52 -16.29
C GLU A 183 -29.13 30.66 -15.70
N LYS A 184 -29.87 29.95 -16.55
CA LYS A 184 -30.93 29.03 -16.11
C LYS A 184 -30.34 27.99 -15.16
N LYS A 185 -29.28 27.28 -15.58
CA LYS A 185 -28.67 26.24 -14.75
C LYS A 185 -28.04 26.84 -13.49
N TYR A 186 -27.39 28.01 -13.54
CA TYR A 186 -26.83 28.66 -12.34
C TYR A 186 -27.91 28.96 -11.30
N SER A 187 -29.06 29.48 -11.74
CA SER A 187 -30.19 29.80 -10.85
C SER A 187 -30.87 28.56 -10.28
N THR A 188 -30.84 27.43 -10.99
CA THR A 188 -31.43 26.15 -10.55
C THR A 188 -30.42 25.28 -9.79
N LEU A 189 -29.11 25.51 -9.95
CA LEU A 189 -28.07 24.72 -9.30
C LEU A 189 -28.06 25.04 -7.81
N GLY A 190 -28.60 24.11 -7.03
CA GLY A 190 -28.53 24.14 -5.58
C GLY A 190 -27.11 23.90 -5.06
N VAL A 191 -27.02 23.71 -3.75
CA VAL A 191 -25.75 23.50 -3.04
C VAL A 191 -25.39 22.02 -2.85
N ASP A 192 -26.27 21.10 -3.23
CA ASP A 192 -26.18 19.66 -2.94
C ASP A 192 -24.92 19.02 -3.55
N ILE A 193 -24.53 19.43 -4.75
CA ILE A 193 -23.28 18.96 -5.39
C ILE A 193 -22.05 19.42 -4.59
N ILE A 194 -22.09 20.64 -4.03
CA ILE A 194 -20.98 21.17 -3.22
C ILE A 194 -20.91 20.45 -1.87
N GLN A 195 -22.06 20.14 -1.27
CA GLN A 195 -22.13 19.32 -0.05
C GLN A 195 -21.58 17.91 -0.30
N THR A 196 -21.95 17.30 -1.44
CA THR A 196 -21.45 16.01 -1.89
C THR A 196 -19.92 16.03 -2.07
N HIS A 197 -19.37 17.07 -2.71
CA HIS A 197 -17.93 17.27 -2.85
C HIS A 197 -17.23 17.44 -1.49
N GLN A 198 -17.79 18.22 -0.57
CA GLN A 198 -17.22 18.43 0.76
C GLN A 198 -17.19 17.12 1.57
N MET A 199 -18.27 16.36 1.56
CA MET A 199 -18.36 15.06 2.23
C MET A 199 -17.35 14.06 1.65
N PHE A 200 -17.19 14.02 0.33
CA PHE A 200 -16.15 13.23 -0.32
C PHE A 200 -14.75 13.62 0.16
N CYS A 201 -14.45 14.91 0.30
CA CYS A 201 -13.17 15.38 0.82
C CYS A 201 -12.92 14.93 2.27
N GLN A 202 -13.93 14.99 3.12
CA GLN A 202 -13.81 14.62 4.53
C GLN A 202 -13.70 13.10 4.73
N GLU A 203 -14.60 12.34 4.12
CA GLU A 203 -14.68 10.90 4.38
C GLU A 203 -13.69 10.08 3.56
N VAL A 204 -13.54 10.40 2.27
CA VAL A 204 -12.64 9.67 1.38
C VAL A 204 -11.24 10.26 1.43
N LEU A 205 -11.08 11.55 1.16
CA LEU A 205 -9.75 12.16 1.11
C LEU A 205 -9.15 12.44 2.51
N LYS A 206 -9.96 12.37 3.58
CA LYS A 206 -9.55 12.72 4.96
C LYS A 206 -8.97 14.13 5.06
N LEU A 207 -9.53 15.07 4.29
CA LEU A 207 -9.19 16.48 4.32
C LEU A 207 -10.20 17.25 5.17
N LEU A 208 -9.70 18.21 5.94
CA LEU A 208 -10.56 19.15 6.66
C LEU A 208 -11.17 20.18 5.68
N PRO A 209 -12.31 20.79 6.01
CA PRO A 209 -12.88 21.91 5.26
C PRO A 209 -11.84 23.00 4.97
N GLY A 210 -11.73 23.42 3.71
CA GLY A 210 -10.77 24.45 3.28
C GLY A 210 -9.36 23.97 2.93
N GLN A 211 -8.98 22.75 3.33
CA GLN A 211 -7.67 22.21 2.95
C GLN A 211 -7.62 21.91 1.45
N MET A 212 -6.47 22.21 0.84
CA MET A 212 -6.23 21.98 -0.58
C MET A 212 -5.52 20.65 -0.81
N ALA A 213 -5.80 20.02 -1.94
CA ALA A 213 -5.07 18.84 -2.39
C ALA A 213 -5.10 18.75 -3.92
N VAL A 214 -4.18 17.98 -4.48
CA VAL A 214 -4.15 17.61 -5.88
C VAL A 214 -4.20 16.09 -5.97
N VAL A 215 -5.08 15.55 -6.82
CA VAL A 215 -5.14 14.11 -7.09
C VAL A 215 -4.67 13.85 -8.51
N SER A 216 -3.73 12.91 -8.72
CA SER A 216 -3.28 12.48 -10.05
C SER A 216 -3.48 10.98 -10.22
N ASN A 217 -4.33 10.59 -11.18
CA ASN A 217 -4.74 9.18 -11.40
C ASN A 217 -5.07 8.43 -10.09
N GLY A 218 -5.80 9.08 -9.19
CA GLY A 218 -6.16 8.55 -7.87
C GLY A 218 -5.12 8.75 -6.76
N ARG A 219 -3.87 9.10 -7.06
CA ARG A 219 -2.86 9.45 -6.05
C ARG A 219 -3.20 10.79 -5.39
N VAL A 220 -3.40 10.83 -4.08
CA VAL A 220 -3.69 12.03 -3.31
C VAL A 220 -2.39 12.72 -2.87
N LEU A 221 -2.26 14.01 -3.18
CA LEU A 221 -1.18 14.89 -2.75
C LEU A 221 -1.77 16.03 -1.91
N GLY A 222 -1.62 15.95 -0.61
CA GLY A 222 -2.09 16.97 0.32
C GLY A 222 -2.23 16.44 1.75
N PRO A 223 -2.64 17.28 2.70
CA PRO A 223 -3.04 18.69 2.50
C PRO A 223 -1.87 19.57 2.03
N LEU A 224 -2.17 20.54 1.16
CA LEU A 224 -1.19 21.47 0.57
C LEU A 224 -1.31 22.87 1.19
N ASP A 225 -0.17 23.49 1.43
CA ASP A 225 -0.10 24.89 1.85
C ASP A 225 -0.19 25.88 0.66
N GLU A 226 -0.53 27.15 0.91
CA GLU A 226 -0.80 28.16 -0.13
C GLU A 226 0.32 28.36 -1.17
N ASN A 227 1.56 28.13 -0.76
CA ASN A 227 2.76 28.31 -1.58
C ASN A 227 3.58 27.04 -1.75
N GLU A 228 2.99 25.86 -1.59
CA GLU A 228 3.73 24.61 -1.77
C GLU A 228 3.78 24.16 -3.23
N PHE A 229 2.71 24.42 -3.99
CA PHE A 229 2.49 23.83 -5.33
C PHE A 229 2.45 24.89 -6.44
N TYR A 230 3.24 24.70 -7.51
CA TYR A 230 3.45 25.63 -8.62
C TYR A 230 3.20 24.97 -9.99
N THR A 231 3.34 25.75 -11.07
CA THR A 231 3.08 25.26 -12.44
C THR A 231 4.06 24.16 -12.84
N GLU A 232 5.31 24.29 -12.40
CA GLU A 232 6.40 23.34 -12.62
C GLU A 232 6.13 22.01 -11.90
N ASP A 233 5.47 22.06 -10.74
CA ASP A 233 5.10 20.86 -9.98
C ASP A 233 3.99 20.06 -10.70
N PHE A 234 3.05 20.72 -11.37
CA PHE A 234 2.09 20.02 -12.25
C PHE A 234 2.79 19.32 -13.41
N HIS A 235 3.84 19.93 -13.97
CA HIS A 235 4.62 19.29 -15.04
C HIS A 235 5.41 18.09 -14.54
N LEU A 236 6.04 18.21 -13.36
CA LEU A 236 6.69 17.08 -12.68
C LEU A 236 5.70 15.94 -12.43
N LEU A 237 4.52 16.26 -11.91
CA LEU A 237 3.48 15.29 -11.61
C LEU A 237 2.97 14.57 -12.87
N GLU A 238 2.67 15.32 -13.94
CA GLU A 238 2.27 14.74 -15.23
C GLU A 238 3.35 13.79 -15.76
N LYS A 239 4.61 14.23 -15.76
CA LYS A 239 5.74 13.47 -16.28
C LYS A 239 5.96 12.15 -15.53
N ILE A 240 5.89 12.18 -14.20
CA ILE A 240 6.04 10.98 -13.36
C ILE A 240 4.88 10.02 -13.59
N THR A 241 3.63 10.51 -13.53
CA THR A 241 2.44 9.65 -13.72
C THR A 241 2.42 9.05 -15.13
N PHE A 242 2.75 9.84 -16.15
CA PHE A 242 2.78 9.38 -17.54
C PHE A 242 3.86 8.31 -17.78
N SER A 243 5.10 8.55 -17.34
CA SER A 243 6.23 7.64 -17.57
C SER A 243 6.18 6.36 -16.72
N THR A 244 5.60 6.42 -15.52
CA THR A 244 5.57 5.27 -14.61
C THR A 244 4.56 4.21 -15.05
N SER A 245 3.35 4.62 -15.41
CA SER A 245 2.22 3.72 -15.66
C SER A 245 1.31 4.20 -16.79
N GLY A 246 1.05 5.50 -16.88
CA GLY A 246 0.09 6.07 -17.81
C GLY A 246 0.33 5.70 -19.29
N GLU A 247 1.57 5.72 -19.76
CA GLU A 247 1.92 5.37 -21.15
C GLU A 247 1.62 3.91 -21.48
N LYS A 248 2.05 2.98 -20.61
CA LYS A 248 1.85 1.54 -20.80
C LYS A 248 0.36 1.18 -20.76
N ILE A 249 -0.38 1.70 -19.78
CA ILE A 249 -1.82 1.45 -19.66
C ILE A 249 -2.56 2.04 -20.86
N LYS A 250 -2.19 3.24 -21.32
CA LYS A 250 -2.77 3.84 -22.52
C LYS A 250 -2.54 3.00 -23.77
N GLY A 251 -1.38 2.34 -23.91
CA GLY A 251 -1.12 1.38 -24.99
C GLY A 251 -2.13 0.23 -24.99
N VAL A 252 -2.28 -0.44 -23.85
CA VAL A 252 -3.22 -1.56 -23.68
C VAL A 252 -4.68 -1.14 -23.90
N VAL A 253 -5.09 0.01 -23.35
CA VAL A 253 -6.48 0.50 -23.50
C VAL A 253 -6.81 0.86 -24.95
N LYS A 254 -5.81 1.32 -25.74
CA LYS A 254 -5.98 1.55 -27.17
C LYS A 254 -6.18 0.24 -27.94
N GLU A 255 -5.43 -0.80 -27.59
CA GLU A 255 -5.57 -2.13 -28.20
C GLU A 255 -6.95 -2.76 -27.91
N MET A 256 -7.54 -2.46 -26.75
CA MET A 256 -8.91 -2.89 -26.40
C MET A 256 -10.01 -2.21 -27.22
N GLY A 257 -9.72 -1.17 -28.01
CA GLY A 257 -10.71 -0.49 -28.85
C GLY A 257 -11.77 0.32 -28.08
N ILE A 258 -11.49 0.70 -26.84
CA ILE A 258 -12.43 1.45 -25.99
C ILE A 258 -12.50 2.92 -26.44
N SER A 259 -13.71 3.51 -26.42
CA SER A 259 -13.91 4.94 -26.72
C SER A 259 -13.00 5.86 -25.89
N SER A 260 -12.63 7.02 -26.45
CA SER A 260 -11.70 7.99 -25.84
C SER A 260 -12.02 8.36 -24.37
N LYS A 261 -13.30 8.63 -24.08
CA LYS A 261 -13.79 9.10 -22.79
C LYS A 261 -13.72 8.01 -21.73
N HIS A 262 -14.32 6.86 -22.03
CA HIS A 262 -14.27 5.68 -21.15
C HIS A 262 -12.84 5.15 -21.02
N GLY A 263 -12.02 5.27 -22.06
CA GLY A 263 -10.61 4.87 -22.04
C GLY A 263 -9.79 5.71 -21.06
N SER A 264 -9.99 7.03 -21.04
CA SER A 264 -9.31 7.92 -20.09
C SER A 264 -9.74 7.64 -18.64
N ASP A 265 -11.03 7.36 -18.42
CA ASP A 265 -11.55 6.96 -17.10
C ASP A 265 -11.01 5.60 -16.66
N LEU A 266 -10.93 4.63 -17.58
CA LEU A 266 -10.35 3.32 -17.31
C LEU A 266 -8.88 3.43 -16.94
N ILE A 267 -8.09 4.26 -17.65
CA ILE A 267 -6.68 4.49 -17.31
C ILE A 267 -6.57 5.01 -15.87
N MET A 268 -7.37 6.00 -15.48
CA MET A 268 -7.37 6.53 -14.12
C MET A 268 -7.67 5.45 -13.08
N LYS A 269 -8.69 4.61 -13.32
CA LYS A 269 -9.11 3.54 -12.40
C LYS A 269 -8.05 2.46 -12.26
N VAL A 270 -7.52 1.98 -13.40
CA VAL A 270 -6.50 0.93 -13.45
C VAL A 270 -5.20 1.42 -12.83
N ASP A 271 -4.77 2.65 -13.13
CA ASP A 271 -3.55 3.21 -12.57
C ASP A 271 -3.66 3.39 -11.05
N ALA A 272 -4.79 3.90 -10.56
CA ALA A 272 -5.04 4.04 -9.13
C ALA A 272 -4.96 2.68 -8.41
N LEU A 273 -5.59 1.65 -8.98
CA LEU A 273 -5.59 0.30 -8.42
C LEU A 273 -4.20 -0.31 -8.43
N LEU A 274 -3.53 -0.36 -9.58
CA LEU A 274 -2.22 -0.99 -9.73
C LEU A 274 -1.13 -0.27 -8.94
N SER A 275 -1.22 1.05 -8.83
CA SER A 275 -0.26 1.85 -8.08
C SER A 275 -0.53 1.84 -6.56
N SER A 276 -1.73 1.48 -6.12
CA SER A 276 -2.04 1.29 -4.70
C SER A 276 -1.44 0.00 -4.12
N LEU A 277 -1.19 -1.00 -4.96
CA LEU A 277 -0.66 -2.30 -4.54
C LEU A 277 0.86 -2.22 -4.31
N PRO A 278 1.38 -2.83 -3.23
CA PRO A 278 2.82 -2.86 -2.97
C PRO A 278 3.52 -3.65 -4.09
N LYS A 279 4.47 -3.02 -4.77
CA LYS A 279 5.30 -3.66 -5.80
C LYS A 279 6.46 -4.38 -5.13
N THR A 280 6.22 -5.60 -4.64
CA THR A 280 7.29 -6.44 -4.08
C THR A 280 8.12 -7.13 -5.17
N VAL A 281 7.51 -7.50 -6.31
CA VAL A 281 8.19 -8.24 -7.39
C VAL A 281 7.73 -7.74 -8.77
N ILE A 282 8.64 -7.75 -9.75
CA ILE A 282 8.33 -7.43 -11.15
C ILE A 282 7.68 -8.65 -11.82
N ARG A 283 6.53 -8.46 -12.46
CA ARG A 283 5.89 -9.52 -13.26
C ARG A 283 6.76 -9.86 -14.47
N GLN A 284 7.10 -11.14 -14.59
CA GLN A 284 7.82 -11.68 -15.74
C GLN A 284 6.85 -12.53 -16.56
N ASN A 285 6.89 -12.38 -17.88
CA ASN A 285 6.21 -13.29 -18.79
C ASN A 285 7.21 -14.39 -19.15
N VAL A 286 6.81 -15.66 -19.00
CA VAL A 286 7.66 -16.81 -19.34
C VAL A 286 7.15 -17.37 -20.66
N GLU A 287 7.97 -17.29 -21.71
CA GLU A 287 7.67 -17.91 -22.99
C GLU A 287 8.13 -19.36 -23.00
N PHE A 288 7.20 -20.29 -23.23
CA PHE A 288 7.49 -21.71 -23.27
C PHE A 288 7.67 -22.18 -24.72
N LEU A 289 8.83 -22.76 -25.02
CA LEU A 289 9.17 -23.23 -26.37
C LEU A 289 8.35 -24.45 -26.83
N LYS A 290 7.94 -25.31 -25.88
CA LYS A 290 7.21 -26.55 -26.15
C LYS A 290 6.23 -26.84 -25.00
N GLU A 291 4.99 -27.17 -25.34
CA GLU A 291 3.92 -27.51 -24.37
C GLU A 291 3.24 -28.86 -24.70
N GLN A 292 3.90 -29.75 -25.42
CA GLN A 292 3.28 -31.00 -25.89
C GLN A 292 3.36 -32.15 -24.89
N HIS A 293 4.47 -32.23 -24.15
CA HIS A 293 4.75 -33.32 -23.22
C HIS A 293 5.17 -32.74 -21.86
N SER A 294 4.91 -33.49 -20.78
CA SER A 294 5.23 -33.09 -19.39
C SER A 294 4.49 -31.85 -18.85
N ILE A 295 3.29 -31.59 -19.36
CA ILE A 295 2.41 -30.53 -18.86
C ILE A 295 1.05 -31.09 -18.47
N VAL A 296 0.51 -30.60 -17.35
CA VAL A 296 -0.89 -30.77 -16.98
C VAL A 296 -1.59 -29.42 -17.15
N LYS A 297 -2.72 -29.42 -17.87
CA LYS A 297 -3.53 -28.22 -18.13
C LYS A 297 -4.90 -28.41 -17.49
N ILE A 298 -5.32 -27.42 -16.71
CA ILE A 298 -6.70 -27.31 -16.21
C ILE A 298 -7.25 -26.00 -16.75
N ASP A 299 -8.34 -26.10 -17.49
CA ASP A 299 -8.99 -24.93 -18.07
C ASP A 299 -9.96 -24.30 -17.06
N PRO A 300 -10.05 -22.96 -17.06
CA PRO A 300 -10.96 -22.24 -16.17
C PRO A 300 -12.40 -22.35 -16.68
N GLN A 301 -13.35 -22.01 -15.80
CA GLN A 301 -14.73 -21.81 -16.19
C GLN A 301 -14.85 -20.62 -17.16
N GLN A 302 -15.61 -20.80 -18.24
CA GLN A 302 -15.74 -19.81 -19.31
C GLN A 302 -16.53 -18.58 -18.87
N ASN A 303 -16.15 -17.40 -19.37
CA ASN A 303 -16.79 -16.11 -19.11
C ASN A 303 -16.74 -15.60 -17.65
N GLU A 304 -15.97 -16.25 -16.79
CA GLU A 304 -15.71 -15.78 -15.43
C GLU A 304 -14.26 -15.30 -15.27
N PRO A 305 -14.00 -14.34 -14.36
CA PRO A 305 -12.64 -14.00 -14.00
C PRO A 305 -11.94 -15.23 -13.40
N PHE A 306 -10.73 -15.50 -13.86
CA PHE A 306 -9.94 -16.65 -13.40
C PHE A 306 -8.51 -16.24 -13.04
N TYR A 307 -7.88 -17.04 -12.20
CA TYR A 307 -6.47 -16.92 -11.86
C TYR A 307 -5.62 -17.73 -12.86
N ASP A 308 -4.72 -17.07 -13.60
CA ASP A 308 -3.74 -17.76 -14.46
C ASP A 308 -2.54 -18.20 -13.62
N VAL A 309 -2.47 -19.50 -13.34
CA VAL A 309 -1.43 -20.11 -12.50
C VAL A 309 -0.52 -20.95 -13.36
N ILE A 310 0.76 -20.59 -13.37
CA ILE A 310 1.82 -21.33 -14.04
C ILE A 310 2.74 -21.89 -12.96
N ALA A 311 2.76 -23.20 -12.84
CA ALA A 311 3.60 -23.92 -11.87
C ALA A 311 4.68 -24.69 -12.63
N ILE A 312 5.94 -24.52 -12.24
CA ILE A 312 7.07 -25.27 -12.80
C ILE A 312 7.71 -26.02 -11.64
N VAL A 313 7.66 -27.35 -11.70
CA VAL A 313 8.15 -28.22 -10.61
C VAL A 313 9.03 -29.32 -11.14
N ASP A 314 10.02 -29.69 -10.33
CA ASP A 314 10.58 -31.03 -10.42
C ASP A 314 9.75 -31.94 -9.49
N PRO A 315 8.99 -32.92 -10.01
CA PRO A 315 8.17 -33.82 -9.19
C PRO A 315 8.97 -34.61 -8.15
N LEU A 316 10.30 -34.67 -8.27
CA LEU A 316 11.18 -35.38 -7.36
C LEU A 316 11.67 -34.52 -6.17
N THR A 317 11.13 -33.32 -5.95
CA THR A 317 11.51 -32.45 -4.82
C THR A 317 10.46 -32.42 -3.71
N ARG A 318 10.90 -32.05 -2.50
CA ARG A 318 10.00 -31.90 -1.34
C ARG A 318 9.01 -30.74 -1.54
N GLU A 319 9.45 -29.68 -2.22
CA GLU A 319 8.65 -28.51 -2.52
C GLU A 319 7.50 -28.87 -3.47
N ALA A 320 7.71 -29.82 -4.39
CA ALA A 320 6.65 -30.33 -5.26
C ALA A 320 5.56 -31.07 -4.47
N GLN A 321 5.93 -31.84 -3.42
CA GLN A 321 4.95 -32.49 -2.54
C GLN A 321 4.04 -31.47 -1.85
N LYS A 322 4.61 -30.37 -1.36
CA LYS A 322 3.86 -29.24 -0.77
C LYS A 322 2.99 -28.52 -1.80
N MET A 323 3.55 -28.19 -2.97
CA MET A 323 2.84 -27.42 -3.98
C MET A 323 1.70 -28.22 -4.63
N ALA A 324 1.85 -29.53 -4.81
CA ALA A 324 0.80 -30.37 -5.37
C ALA A 324 -0.49 -30.28 -4.55
N HIS A 325 -0.43 -30.47 -3.23
CA HIS A 325 -1.61 -30.37 -2.36
C HIS A 325 -2.19 -28.96 -2.33
N LEU A 326 -1.34 -27.93 -2.31
CA LEU A 326 -1.78 -26.53 -2.37
C LEU A 326 -2.56 -26.23 -3.66
N LEU A 327 -2.07 -26.70 -4.81
CA LEU A 327 -2.73 -26.49 -6.10
C LEU A 327 -4.07 -27.22 -6.20
N ILE A 328 -4.19 -28.40 -5.59
CA ILE A 328 -5.47 -29.13 -5.50
C ILE A 328 -6.48 -28.30 -4.73
N VAL A 329 -6.14 -27.90 -3.49
CA VAL A 329 -7.03 -27.09 -2.64
C VAL A 329 -7.39 -25.76 -3.31
N LEU A 330 -6.42 -25.08 -3.93
CA LEU A 330 -6.69 -23.83 -4.66
C LEU A 330 -7.62 -24.05 -5.87
N GLY A 331 -7.48 -25.18 -6.57
CA GLY A 331 -8.35 -25.51 -7.70
C GLY A 331 -9.81 -25.71 -7.33
N ASP A 332 -10.07 -26.18 -6.10
CA ASP A 332 -11.43 -26.35 -5.59
C ASP A 332 -12.04 -25.02 -5.09
N ILE A 333 -11.21 -24.10 -4.56
CA ILE A 333 -11.68 -22.83 -3.97
C ILE A 333 -11.84 -21.72 -5.01
N VAL A 334 -10.93 -21.62 -6.00
CA VAL A 334 -10.92 -20.53 -6.97
C VAL A 334 -10.96 -21.02 -8.41
N ASN A 335 -11.63 -20.25 -9.29
CA ASN A 335 -11.60 -20.51 -10.73
C ASN A 335 -10.17 -20.28 -11.26
N MET A 336 -9.45 -21.37 -11.54
CA MET A 336 -8.02 -21.36 -11.88
C MET A 336 -7.78 -21.95 -13.27
N LYS A 337 -6.99 -21.23 -14.08
CA LYS A 337 -6.34 -21.79 -15.26
C LYS A 337 -4.96 -22.29 -14.86
N LEU A 338 -4.78 -23.60 -14.72
CA LEU A 338 -3.50 -24.19 -14.31
C LEU A 338 -2.70 -24.67 -15.51
N ARG A 339 -1.43 -24.30 -15.56
CA ARG A 339 -0.40 -24.92 -16.40
C ARG A 339 0.73 -25.41 -15.50
N LEU A 340 0.76 -26.72 -15.24
CA LEU A 340 1.77 -27.37 -14.42
C LEU A 340 2.81 -28.06 -15.31
N PHE A 341 4.02 -27.52 -15.35
CA PHE A 341 5.17 -28.08 -16.04
C PHE A 341 5.99 -28.97 -15.11
N MET A 342 6.20 -30.22 -15.50
CA MET A 342 7.07 -31.17 -14.79
C MET A 342 8.45 -31.17 -15.45
N ASN A 343 9.40 -30.50 -14.81
CA ASN A 343 10.77 -30.34 -15.27
C ASN A 343 11.74 -31.08 -14.34
N SER A 344 11.90 -32.39 -14.55
CA SER A 344 12.79 -33.22 -13.75
C SER A 344 14.25 -33.09 -14.14
N ARG A 345 15.14 -33.24 -13.15
CA ARG A 345 16.58 -33.37 -13.40
C ARG A 345 16.90 -34.71 -14.06
N SER A 346 17.74 -34.70 -15.09
CA SER A 346 18.09 -35.90 -15.87
C SER A 346 19.06 -36.85 -15.16
N LYS A 347 19.85 -36.35 -14.21
CA LYS A 347 20.82 -37.15 -13.44
C LYS A 347 20.58 -36.93 -11.95
N LEU A 348 20.37 -38.04 -11.25
CA LEU A 348 20.19 -38.10 -9.81
C LEU A 348 21.32 -38.95 -9.24
N SER A 349 22.07 -38.42 -8.30
CA SER A 349 23.13 -39.15 -7.59
C SER A 349 22.58 -40.05 -6.48
N GLU A 350 21.41 -39.69 -5.94
CA GLU A 350 20.76 -40.37 -4.82
C GLU A 350 19.25 -40.43 -5.03
N VAL A 351 18.58 -41.26 -4.22
CA VAL A 351 17.12 -41.29 -4.13
C VAL A 351 16.63 -39.90 -3.66
N PRO A 352 15.80 -39.21 -4.45
CA PRO A 352 15.50 -37.81 -4.23
C PRO A 352 14.49 -37.57 -3.10
N LEU A 353 13.53 -38.49 -2.91
CA LEU A 353 12.52 -38.44 -1.86
C LEU A 353 12.76 -39.56 -0.85
N LYS A 354 13.08 -39.19 0.40
CA LYS A 354 13.37 -40.10 1.51
C LYS A 354 12.32 -40.04 2.64
N SER A 355 11.18 -39.38 2.39
CA SER A 355 10.16 -39.10 3.40
C SER A 355 8.75 -39.18 2.81
N PHE A 356 7.82 -39.63 3.64
CA PHE A 356 6.38 -39.53 3.36
C PHE A 356 5.89 -38.16 3.80
N TYR A 357 4.98 -37.55 3.02
CA TYR A 357 4.54 -36.18 3.26
C TYR A 357 3.03 -36.07 3.14
N ARG A 358 2.42 -35.32 4.06
CA ARG A 358 1.01 -34.92 4.04
C ARG A 358 0.92 -33.44 4.40
N PHE A 359 0.17 -32.68 3.61
CA PHE A 359 -0.11 -31.28 3.89
C PHE A 359 -1.49 -31.16 4.52
N VAL A 360 -1.56 -30.51 5.67
CA VAL A 360 -2.80 -30.37 6.44
C VAL A 360 -3.50 -29.08 5.99
N LEU A 361 -4.29 -29.18 4.93
CA LEU A 361 -5.15 -28.11 4.43
C LEU A 361 -6.34 -28.73 3.69
N GLU A 362 -7.54 -28.38 4.12
CA GLU A 362 -8.80 -28.80 3.52
C GLU A 362 -9.48 -27.60 2.84
N PRO A 363 -10.17 -27.79 1.69
CA PRO A 363 -10.83 -26.71 0.96
C PRO A 363 -12.09 -26.19 1.68
N GLU A 364 -12.77 -27.05 2.44
CA GLU A 364 -14.01 -26.74 3.14
C GLU A 364 -13.96 -27.15 4.61
N LEU A 365 -14.80 -26.52 5.44
CA LEU A 365 -14.93 -26.87 6.85
C LEU A 365 -15.72 -28.17 6.99
N THR A 366 -15.11 -29.21 7.56
CA THR A 366 -15.78 -30.50 7.79
C THR A 366 -16.63 -30.48 9.06
N SER A 367 -17.97 -30.54 8.95
CA SER A 367 -18.84 -30.64 10.13
C SER A 367 -18.59 -31.95 10.89
N GLY A 368 -18.25 -31.83 12.18
CA GLY A 368 -18.09 -32.98 13.08
C GLY A 368 -19.40 -33.74 13.32
N ALA A 369 -19.31 -34.98 13.81
CA ALA A 369 -20.41 -35.92 13.96
C ALA A 369 -21.60 -35.44 14.83
N ASN A 370 -21.49 -34.29 15.53
CA ASN A 370 -22.50 -33.75 16.44
C ASN A 370 -22.83 -32.25 16.25
N ASN A 371 -22.50 -31.61 15.11
CA ASN A 371 -22.65 -30.15 14.90
C ASN A 371 -21.95 -29.25 15.95
N LEU A 372 -21.14 -29.84 16.83
CA LEU A 372 -20.36 -29.17 17.87
C LEU A 372 -18.89 -29.28 17.48
N PHE A 373 -18.39 -28.19 16.91
CA PHE A 373 -17.05 -27.97 16.37
C PHE A 373 -16.55 -29.02 15.36
N PRO A 374 -15.97 -28.59 14.23
CA PRO A 374 -15.35 -29.51 13.28
C PRO A 374 -14.23 -30.28 13.99
N SER A 375 -14.13 -31.60 13.77
CA SER A 375 -12.87 -32.31 14.09
C SER A 375 -11.80 -31.64 13.22
N GLY A 376 -10.76 -31.09 13.85
CA GLY A 376 -9.73 -30.33 13.13
C GLY A 376 -9.07 -31.16 12.03
N PRO A 377 -8.50 -30.53 11.00
CA PRO A 377 -7.80 -31.27 9.95
C PRO A 377 -6.60 -32.00 10.56
N VAL A 378 -6.42 -33.28 10.22
CA VAL A 378 -5.34 -34.12 10.79
C VAL A 378 -4.54 -34.78 9.67
N ALA A 379 -3.22 -34.88 9.85
CA ALA A 379 -2.39 -35.65 8.96
C ALA A 379 -2.53 -37.15 9.26
N LYS A 380 -3.25 -37.89 8.40
CA LYS A 380 -3.34 -39.35 8.49
C LYS A 380 -2.40 -40.01 7.49
N PHE A 381 -1.50 -40.85 7.99
CA PHE A 381 -0.66 -41.72 7.19
C PHE A 381 -1.23 -43.14 7.29
N LEU A 382 -1.62 -43.70 6.16
CA LEU A 382 -2.20 -45.04 6.05
C LEU A 382 -1.20 -45.94 5.31
N GLU A 383 -1.19 -47.23 5.64
CA GLU A 383 -0.37 -48.26 4.97
C GLU A 383 1.13 -47.92 4.97
N MET A 384 1.62 -47.43 6.12
CA MET A 384 3.03 -47.10 6.31
C MET A 384 3.89 -48.37 6.46
N PRO A 385 5.14 -48.38 5.96
CA PRO A 385 6.01 -49.55 6.06
C PRO A 385 6.40 -49.83 7.52
N GLU A 386 6.07 -51.04 7.99
CA GLU A 386 6.24 -51.38 9.42
C GLU A 386 7.70 -51.55 9.84
N THR A 387 8.53 -52.10 8.95
CA THR A 387 9.93 -52.50 9.21
C THR A 387 10.91 -51.32 9.35
N LEU A 388 10.51 -50.12 8.94
CA LEU A 388 11.41 -48.96 8.87
C LEU A 388 11.31 -48.15 10.16
N LEU A 389 12.46 -47.63 10.61
CA LEU A 389 12.50 -46.60 11.63
C LEU A 389 12.09 -45.26 11.00
N LEU A 390 11.07 -44.62 11.57
CA LEU A 390 10.49 -43.37 11.07
C LEU A 390 10.66 -42.26 12.11
N THR A 391 10.84 -41.04 11.63
CA THR A 391 10.84 -39.82 12.46
C THR A 391 9.69 -38.93 12.02
N LEU A 392 8.86 -38.51 12.97
CA LEU A 392 7.78 -37.56 12.71
C LEU A 392 8.33 -36.14 12.80
N ASN A 393 8.35 -35.45 11.66
CA ASN A 393 8.77 -34.05 11.58
C ASN A 393 7.63 -33.16 11.10
N MET A 394 7.37 -32.07 11.83
CA MET A 394 6.35 -31.09 11.49
C MET A 394 6.97 -29.90 10.74
N ILE A 395 6.62 -29.73 9.47
CA ILE A 395 7.09 -28.59 8.67
C ILE A 395 6.16 -27.40 8.89
N ILE A 396 6.57 -26.48 9.75
CA ILE A 396 5.79 -25.29 10.14
C ILE A 396 6.27 -24.03 9.40
N PRO A 397 5.43 -22.99 9.28
CA PRO A 397 5.88 -21.66 8.90
C PRO A 397 6.94 -21.12 9.87
N GLU A 398 7.88 -20.30 9.38
CA GLU A 398 8.99 -19.75 10.18
C GLU A 398 8.50 -18.92 11.38
N SER A 399 7.33 -18.29 11.27
CA SER A 399 6.76 -17.45 12.31
C SER A 399 6.11 -18.21 13.47
N TRP A 400 6.12 -19.54 13.45
CA TRP A 400 5.41 -20.39 14.40
C TRP A 400 6.40 -21.12 15.31
N LEU A 401 6.09 -21.17 16.61
CA LEU A 401 6.77 -22.04 17.57
C LEU A 401 5.80 -23.12 18.02
N VAL A 402 6.07 -24.34 17.60
CA VAL A 402 5.20 -25.51 17.82
C VAL A 402 5.93 -26.54 18.66
N GLU A 403 5.25 -27.08 19.67
CA GLU A 403 5.78 -28.10 20.56
C GLU A 403 4.87 -29.34 20.55
N ALA A 404 5.46 -30.52 20.81
CA ALA A 404 4.70 -31.76 20.98
C ALA A 404 4.17 -31.83 22.43
N VAL A 405 2.85 -31.85 22.59
CA VAL A 405 2.21 -31.79 23.91
C VAL A 405 1.77 -33.17 24.39
N ASN A 406 1.35 -34.03 23.46
CA ASN A 406 0.85 -35.35 23.77
C ASN A 406 1.35 -36.38 22.76
N SER A 407 2.14 -37.34 23.25
CA SER A 407 2.53 -38.53 22.49
C SER A 407 2.85 -39.65 23.47
N SER A 408 2.33 -40.84 23.22
CA SER A 408 2.68 -42.05 23.97
C SER A 408 3.99 -42.69 23.50
N TYR A 409 4.50 -42.28 22.33
CA TYR A 409 5.67 -42.86 21.67
C TYR A 409 6.76 -41.80 21.43
N ASP A 410 8.01 -42.27 21.29
CA ASP A 410 9.12 -41.42 20.85
C ASP A 410 8.93 -41.06 19.37
N LEU A 411 8.75 -39.76 19.10
CA LEU A 411 8.48 -39.25 17.75
C LEU A 411 9.72 -39.25 16.85
N ASP A 412 10.92 -39.34 17.44
CA ASP A 412 12.16 -39.39 16.68
C ASP A 412 12.50 -40.82 16.20
N ASN A 413 11.97 -41.84 16.90
CA ASN A 413 12.30 -43.26 16.70
C ASN A 413 11.05 -44.16 16.64
N ILE A 414 10.14 -43.88 15.69
CA ILE A 414 8.92 -44.65 15.52
C ILE A 414 9.24 -45.95 14.76
N HIS A 415 9.11 -47.09 15.44
CA HIS A 415 9.18 -48.42 14.81
C HIS A 415 7.81 -49.09 14.88
N LEU A 416 7.09 -49.11 13.77
CA LEU A 416 5.69 -49.52 13.73
C LEU A 416 5.47 -51.02 14.04
N GLN A 417 6.48 -51.88 13.87
CA GLN A 417 6.39 -53.28 14.29
C GLN A 417 6.23 -53.45 15.81
N ASP A 418 6.78 -52.53 16.60
CA ASP A 418 6.75 -52.59 18.06
C ASP A 418 5.47 -51.94 18.62
N VAL A 419 4.63 -51.37 17.75
CA VAL A 419 3.42 -50.64 18.11
C VAL A 419 2.18 -51.50 17.84
N GLU A 420 1.42 -51.83 18.88
CA GLU A 420 0.20 -52.67 18.76
C GLU A 420 -1.02 -51.94 18.15
N GLY A 421 -0.84 -50.73 17.57
CA GLY A 421 -1.95 -49.90 17.11
C GLY A 421 -1.55 -48.60 16.40
N ILE A 422 -2.34 -47.55 16.60
CA ILE A 422 -2.15 -46.25 15.94
C ILE A 422 -1.21 -45.38 16.77
N VAL A 423 -0.18 -44.83 16.13
CA VAL A 423 0.66 -43.79 16.74
C VAL A 423 -0.07 -42.46 16.63
N THR A 424 -0.38 -41.84 17.76
CA THR A 424 -1.01 -40.51 17.84
C THR A 424 -0.05 -39.51 18.46
N ALA A 425 0.09 -38.36 17.80
CA ALA A 425 0.89 -37.24 18.28
C ALA A 425 0.07 -35.95 18.15
N GLU A 426 0.00 -35.17 19.22
CA GLU A 426 -0.66 -33.86 19.24
C GLU A 426 0.39 -32.78 19.44
N TYR A 427 0.36 -31.79 18.56
CA TYR A 427 1.23 -30.62 18.58
C TYR A 427 0.42 -29.38 18.91
N GLU A 428 0.99 -28.47 19.69
CA GLU A 428 0.39 -27.18 20.03
C GLU A 428 1.25 -26.03 19.49
N LEU A 429 0.59 -25.08 18.83
CA LEU A 429 1.20 -23.80 18.48
C LEU A 429 1.28 -22.94 19.74
N GLU A 430 2.41 -22.99 20.44
CA GLU A 430 2.58 -22.33 21.74
C GLU A 430 2.74 -20.81 21.58
N TYR A 431 3.50 -20.37 20.57
CA TYR A 431 3.73 -18.94 20.31
C TYR A 431 3.85 -18.62 18.81
N LEU A 432 3.62 -17.34 18.52
CA LEU A 432 4.01 -16.70 17.27
C LEU A 432 5.28 -15.86 17.50
N LEU A 433 6.12 -15.79 16.47
CA LEU A 433 7.31 -14.95 16.51
C LEU A 433 6.99 -13.50 16.14
N LEU A 434 7.44 -12.58 16.99
CA LEU A 434 7.63 -11.18 16.70
C LEU A 434 9.09 -10.95 16.34
N GLU A 435 9.35 -10.53 15.11
CA GLU A 435 10.70 -10.39 14.57
C GLU A 435 10.99 -8.92 14.27
N GLY A 436 12.26 -8.55 14.24
CA GLY A 436 12.61 -7.22 13.80
C GLY A 436 14.10 -6.98 13.65
N HIS A 437 14.40 -5.79 13.14
CA HIS A 437 15.74 -5.29 12.95
C HIS A 437 15.92 -3.99 13.71
N CYS A 438 17.02 -3.85 14.43
CA CYS A 438 17.36 -2.66 15.19
C CYS A 438 18.64 -2.00 14.67
N PHE A 439 18.61 -0.68 14.46
CA PHE A 439 19.77 0.10 13.99
C PHE A 439 19.93 1.38 14.80
N ASP A 440 21.17 1.79 15.06
CA ASP A 440 21.48 3.11 15.61
C ASP A 440 21.48 4.16 14.49
N VAL A 441 20.73 5.24 14.66
CA VAL A 441 20.60 6.34 13.70
C VAL A 441 21.94 7.06 13.47
N THR A 442 22.78 7.11 14.51
CA THR A 442 24.03 7.89 14.48
C THR A 442 25.11 7.17 13.69
N THR A 443 25.24 5.86 13.90
CA THR A 443 26.29 5.03 13.29
C THR A 443 25.79 4.25 12.07
N GLY A 444 24.47 4.09 11.92
CA GLY A 444 23.86 3.20 10.93
C GLY A 444 24.11 1.71 11.21
N GLN A 445 24.72 1.36 12.35
CA GLN A 445 25.10 0.01 12.69
C GLN A 445 24.10 -0.62 13.68
N PRO A 446 23.97 -1.95 13.70
CA PRO A 446 23.24 -2.67 14.73
C PRO A 446 23.79 -2.43 16.14
N PRO A 447 22.97 -1.98 17.12
CA PRO A 447 23.40 -1.83 18.51
C PRO A 447 23.48 -3.21 19.19
N ARG A 448 24.59 -3.93 18.95
CA ARG A 448 24.80 -5.29 19.45
C ARG A 448 24.67 -5.36 20.97
N GLY A 449 23.83 -6.28 21.46
CA GLY A 449 23.62 -6.48 22.90
C GLY A 449 22.54 -5.59 23.50
N LEU A 450 21.90 -4.71 22.71
CA LEU A 450 20.74 -3.95 23.16
C LEU A 450 19.62 -4.89 23.54
N GLN A 451 19.02 -4.66 24.70
CA GLN A 451 18.03 -5.55 25.26
C GLN A 451 16.64 -4.94 25.13
N PHE A 452 15.71 -5.73 24.59
CA PHE A 452 14.29 -5.38 24.53
C PHE A 452 13.49 -6.22 25.53
N THR A 453 12.41 -5.63 26.02
CA THR A 453 11.37 -6.30 26.79
C THR A 453 10.03 -6.17 26.08
N LEU A 454 9.26 -7.25 26.06
CA LEU A 454 7.91 -7.32 25.54
C LEU A 454 6.95 -7.68 26.67
N GLY A 455 5.82 -6.98 26.75
CA GLY A 455 4.76 -7.30 27.69
C GLY A 455 3.43 -6.68 27.34
N MET A 456 2.41 -7.03 28.13
CA MET A 456 1.08 -6.42 28.04
C MET A 456 0.96 -5.27 29.04
N LYS A 457 -0.08 -4.44 28.91
CA LYS A 457 -0.31 -3.31 29.82
C LYS A 457 -0.32 -3.69 31.31
N ASN A 458 -0.81 -4.89 31.65
CA ASN A 458 -0.89 -5.39 33.03
C ASN A 458 0.43 -5.98 33.53
N ASN A 459 1.25 -6.53 32.64
CA ASN A 459 2.57 -7.06 32.97
C ASN A 459 3.56 -6.67 31.85
N PRO A 460 4.30 -5.56 32.02
CA PRO A 460 5.09 -4.96 30.95
C PRO A 460 6.39 -5.70 30.63
N VAL A 461 6.82 -6.65 31.46
CA VAL A 461 8.06 -7.42 31.26
C VAL A 461 7.72 -8.91 31.35
N MET A 462 7.33 -9.50 30.21
CA MET A 462 7.05 -10.93 30.11
C MET A 462 8.19 -11.68 29.42
N PHE A 463 8.68 -11.13 28.31
CA PHE A 463 9.75 -11.73 27.51
C PHE A 463 10.84 -10.71 27.26
N ASP A 464 12.08 -11.18 27.20
CA ASP A 464 13.25 -10.38 26.87
C ASP A 464 14.04 -11.00 25.73
N THR A 465 14.71 -10.14 24.97
CA THR A 465 15.60 -10.57 23.89
C THR A 465 16.74 -9.57 23.74
N THR A 466 17.78 -9.97 23.00
CA THR A 466 18.91 -9.11 22.70
C THR A 466 19.09 -8.94 21.20
N VAL A 467 19.51 -7.74 20.79
CA VAL A 467 19.79 -7.42 19.40
C VAL A 467 21.11 -8.06 18.97
N MET A 468 21.03 -8.88 17.92
CA MET A 468 22.18 -9.54 17.33
C MET A 468 23.02 -8.56 16.48
N ALA A 469 24.31 -8.85 16.36
CA ALA A 469 25.23 -8.05 15.53
C ALA A 469 24.88 -8.14 14.03
N ASN A 470 24.39 -9.31 13.59
CA ASN A 470 24.06 -9.56 12.19
C ASN A 470 22.71 -8.90 11.88
N LEU A 471 22.74 -7.86 11.03
CA LEU A 471 21.55 -7.14 10.55
C LEU A 471 20.63 -6.60 11.67
N GLY A 472 21.12 -6.49 12.91
CA GLY A 472 20.32 -6.02 14.04
C GLY A 472 19.14 -6.90 14.39
N TYR A 473 19.19 -8.18 14.03
CA TYR A 473 18.05 -9.08 14.20
C TYR A 473 17.70 -9.29 15.68
N PHE A 474 16.42 -9.27 16.00
CA PHE A 474 15.87 -9.70 17.29
C PHE A 474 14.57 -10.47 17.06
N GLN A 475 14.30 -11.41 17.97
CA GLN A 475 13.07 -12.20 17.96
C GLN A 475 12.52 -12.33 19.37
N LEU A 476 11.21 -12.25 19.48
CA LEU A 476 10.44 -12.39 20.71
C LEU A 476 9.28 -13.36 20.46
N LYS A 477 8.95 -14.16 21.47
CA LYS A 477 7.77 -15.02 21.43
C LYS A 477 6.56 -14.26 21.97
N ALA A 478 5.42 -14.40 21.31
CA ALA A 478 4.19 -13.71 21.68
C ALA A 478 2.95 -14.43 21.16
N ASN A 479 1.81 -14.20 21.82
CA ASN A 479 0.50 -14.73 21.42
C ASN A 479 -0.35 -13.63 20.76
N PRO A 480 -1.46 -13.98 20.06
CA PRO A 480 -2.36 -12.97 19.51
C PRO A 480 -2.82 -11.96 20.57
N GLY A 481 -2.64 -10.68 20.30
CA GLY A 481 -2.89 -9.63 21.29
C GLY A 481 -2.14 -8.33 21.01
N ALA A 482 -2.36 -7.33 21.88
CA ALA A 482 -1.67 -6.05 21.85
C ALA A 482 -0.49 -6.07 22.84
N TRP A 483 0.72 -5.88 22.31
CA TRP A 483 1.97 -5.94 23.05
C TRP A 483 2.66 -4.58 23.05
N THR A 484 3.39 -4.29 24.13
CA THR A 484 4.23 -3.11 24.27
C THR A 484 5.68 -3.54 24.28
N LEU A 485 6.45 -3.07 23.30
CA LEU A 485 7.89 -3.27 23.18
C LEU A 485 8.62 -2.06 23.78
N ARG A 486 9.56 -2.32 24.68
CA ARG A 486 10.36 -1.30 25.39
C ARG A 486 11.83 -1.70 25.44
N LEU A 487 12.71 -0.72 25.60
CA LEU A 487 14.08 -0.99 26.02
C LEU A 487 14.07 -1.55 27.44
N ARG A 488 14.91 -2.56 27.69
CA ARG A 488 15.04 -3.13 29.03
C ARG A 488 15.64 -2.09 29.97
N LYS A 489 15.01 -1.95 31.15
CA LYS A 489 15.54 -1.11 32.23
C LYS A 489 16.98 -1.48 32.58
N GLY A 490 17.83 -0.47 32.71
CA GLY A 490 19.27 -0.59 32.88
C GLY A 490 20.02 -0.01 31.69
N ARG A 491 21.22 -0.53 31.40
CA ARG A 491 22.16 0.08 30.44
C ARG A 491 21.57 0.35 29.04
N SER A 492 20.63 -0.50 28.58
CA SER A 492 19.97 -0.30 27.29
C SER A 492 19.09 0.96 27.27
N GLU A 493 18.25 1.15 28.29
CA GLU A 493 17.41 2.34 28.46
C GLU A 493 18.23 3.57 28.89
N ASP A 494 19.34 3.39 29.62
CA ASP A 494 20.19 4.49 30.06
C ASP A 494 20.92 5.15 28.88
N ILE A 495 21.49 4.34 27.98
CA ILE A 495 22.29 4.82 26.84
C ILE A 495 21.40 5.18 25.65
N TYR A 496 20.38 4.40 25.35
CA TYR A 496 19.56 4.57 24.15
C TYR A 496 18.13 4.99 24.46
N HIS A 497 17.50 5.63 23.49
CA HIS A 497 16.06 5.78 23.40
C HIS A 497 15.59 5.33 22.01
N ILE A 498 14.33 4.92 21.91
CA ILE A 498 13.71 4.59 20.62
C ILE A 498 13.39 5.90 19.91
N PHE A 499 14.03 6.14 18.77
CA PHE A 499 13.87 7.38 18.01
C PHE A 499 12.73 7.28 16.99
N VAL A 500 12.75 6.21 16.19
CA VAL A 500 11.74 5.93 15.16
C VAL A 500 11.50 4.44 15.10
N HIS A 501 10.27 4.03 14.86
CA HIS A 501 9.94 2.65 14.51
C HIS A 501 9.07 2.61 13.25
N GLU A 502 9.25 1.56 12.47
CA GLU A 502 8.48 1.27 11.26
C GLU A 502 7.90 -0.15 11.38
N GLY A 503 6.66 -0.33 10.91
CA GLY A 503 5.96 -1.61 10.99
C GLY A 503 5.14 -1.84 12.27
N ALA A 504 5.19 -0.94 13.26
CA ALA A 504 4.32 -0.98 14.44
C ALA A 504 2.99 -0.26 14.22
N ASP A 505 2.02 -0.46 15.12
CA ASP A 505 0.68 0.16 15.03
C ASP A 505 0.58 1.50 15.76
N SER A 506 1.59 1.85 16.58
CA SER A 506 1.64 3.14 17.26
C SER A 506 2.13 4.28 16.34
N PRO A 507 1.73 5.54 16.62
CA PRO A 507 2.40 6.72 16.06
C PRO A 507 3.91 6.73 16.36
N VAL A 508 4.69 7.28 15.43
CA VAL A 508 6.18 7.31 15.48
C VAL A 508 6.73 8.09 16.68
N HIS A 509 5.92 8.95 17.33
CA HIS A 509 6.35 9.82 18.43
C HIS A 509 5.96 9.32 19.84
N LEU A 510 5.44 8.10 19.96
CA LEU A 510 5.25 7.49 21.28
C LEU A 510 6.52 6.74 21.69
N GLU A 511 6.98 6.95 22.94
CA GLU A 511 8.09 6.21 23.53
C GLU A 511 7.81 4.70 23.61
N ASP A 512 6.54 4.36 23.84
CA ASP A 512 6.05 2.98 23.86
C ASP A 512 5.68 2.49 22.45
N VAL A 513 6.39 1.47 21.97
CA VAL A 513 6.10 0.83 20.69
C VAL A 513 4.98 -0.19 20.89
N ILE A 514 3.81 0.05 20.30
CA ILE A 514 2.65 -0.84 20.41
C ILE A 514 2.56 -1.71 19.15
N VAL A 515 2.48 -3.02 19.37
CA VAL A 515 2.46 -4.03 18.31
C VAL A 515 1.27 -4.95 18.52
N ILE A 516 0.37 -4.97 17.54
CA ILE A 516 -0.80 -5.85 17.51
C ILE A 516 -0.46 -7.06 16.64
N LEU A 517 -0.54 -8.25 17.24
CA LEU A 517 -0.44 -9.54 16.57
C LEU A 517 -1.86 -10.08 16.33
N ASN A 518 -2.31 -9.98 15.08
CA ASN A 518 -3.65 -10.40 14.63
C ASN A 518 -3.61 -11.35 13.42
N ASN A 519 -2.43 -11.84 13.04
CA ASN A 519 -2.21 -12.71 11.89
C ASN A 519 -1.19 -13.81 12.25
N PHE A 520 -1.29 -14.97 11.60
CA PHE A 520 -0.33 -16.06 11.71
C PHE A 520 1.02 -15.77 11.05
N LYS A 521 1.10 -14.75 10.19
CA LYS A 521 2.37 -14.26 9.62
C LYS A 521 3.13 -13.43 10.66
N SER A 522 4.45 -13.57 10.72
CA SER A 522 5.27 -12.71 11.58
C SER A 522 5.13 -11.25 11.16
N LYS A 523 5.15 -10.37 12.17
CA LYS A 523 5.19 -8.93 11.99
C LYS A 523 6.64 -8.50 12.14
N ILE A 524 7.25 -8.02 11.07
CA ILE A 524 8.65 -7.59 11.06
C ILE A 524 8.71 -6.11 11.42
N LEU A 525 9.37 -5.78 12.53
CA LEU A 525 9.60 -4.41 12.98
C LEU A 525 10.94 -3.88 12.50
N GLN A 526 11.01 -2.60 12.15
CA GLN A 526 12.29 -1.90 12.03
C GLN A 526 12.36 -0.81 13.09
N VAL A 527 13.25 -0.99 14.06
CA VAL A 527 13.43 -0.08 15.19
C VAL A 527 14.73 0.70 14.99
N LYS A 528 14.63 2.02 15.04
CA LYS A 528 15.78 2.93 15.00
C LYS A 528 15.95 3.53 16.39
N VAL A 529 17.10 3.25 17.00
CA VAL A 529 17.45 3.78 18.31
C VAL A 529 18.49 4.87 18.16
N GLN A 530 18.57 5.75 19.15
CA GLN A 530 19.57 6.80 19.19
C GLN A 530 20.15 6.91 20.59
N LYS A 531 21.47 7.10 20.69
CA LYS A 531 22.12 7.37 21.97
C LYS A 531 21.62 8.69 22.55
N LYS A 532 21.42 8.75 23.87
CA LYS A 532 21.07 9.99 24.55
C LYS A 532 22.25 10.98 24.49
N PRO A 533 22.00 12.30 24.50
CA PRO A 533 23.04 13.32 24.30
C PRO A 533 24.20 13.25 25.29
N ASP A 534 23.94 12.75 26.50
CA ASP A 534 24.88 12.59 27.61
C ASP A 534 25.71 11.29 27.54
N LYS A 535 25.40 10.39 26.60
CA LYS A 535 25.93 9.01 26.53
C LYS A 535 26.48 8.61 25.15
N ILE A 536 26.85 9.59 24.34
CA ILE A 536 27.29 9.37 22.94
C ILE A 536 28.54 8.49 22.85
N ASP A 537 29.51 8.70 23.75
CA ASP A 537 30.79 7.97 23.76
C ASP A 537 30.76 6.66 24.56
N GLU A 538 29.63 6.33 25.20
CA GLU A 538 29.52 5.09 25.96
C GLU A 538 29.25 3.89 25.05
N ASP A 539 30.01 2.82 25.24
CA ASP A 539 29.76 1.53 24.59
C ASP A 539 28.77 0.71 25.41
N LEU A 540 27.91 -0.05 24.74
CA LEU A 540 26.90 -0.85 25.39
C LEU A 540 27.50 -2.09 26.09
N LEU A 541 28.61 -2.62 25.57
CA LEU A 541 29.24 -3.86 26.05
C LEU A 541 30.43 -3.63 26.99
N SER A 542 30.85 -2.39 27.23
CA SER A 542 32.02 -2.11 28.07
C SER A 542 31.68 -2.15 29.57
N VAL A 543 31.65 -3.35 30.14
CA VAL A 543 31.78 -3.59 31.59
C VAL A 543 32.86 -4.65 31.79
N GLY A 544 34.05 -4.21 32.17
CA GLY A 544 35.18 -5.11 32.43
C GLY A 544 36.48 -4.43 32.85
N VAL A 545 36.44 -3.21 33.40
CA VAL A 545 37.67 -2.54 33.90
C VAL A 545 37.48 -1.88 35.28
N THR A 546 36.25 -1.65 35.74
CA THR A 546 36.00 -1.00 37.03
C THR A 546 35.99 -1.97 38.22
N GLU A 547 35.49 -3.19 38.07
CA GLU A 547 35.48 -4.17 39.19
C GLU A 547 36.86 -4.78 39.49
N GLU A 548 37.73 -4.94 38.48
CA GLU A 548 39.11 -5.40 38.76
C GLU A 548 39.93 -4.31 39.46
N LYS A 549 39.77 -3.02 39.14
CA LYS A 549 40.54 -1.97 39.82
C LYS A 549 40.25 -1.87 41.32
N GLU A 550 39.00 -2.07 41.75
CA GLU A 550 38.64 -2.07 43.17
C GLU A 550 39.12 -3.33 43.92
N ALA A 551 39.20 -4.48 43.23
CA ALA A 551 39.77 -5.70 43.79
C ALA A 551 41.31 -5.63 43.92
N TRP A 552 42.01 -4.96 43.01
CA TRP A 552 43.47 -4.79 43.08
C TRP A 552 43.89 -3.70 44.09
N GLU A 553 43.13 -2.62 44.23
CA GLU A 553 43.44 -1.55 45.21
C GLU A 553 43.24 -2.02 46.67
N SER A 554 42.23 -2.87 46.93
CA SER A 554 41.97 -3.44 48.25
C SER A 554 43.01 -4.49 48.71
N ILE A 555 43.72 -5.13 47.78
CA ILE A 555 44.83 -6.06 48.08
C ILE A 555 46.12 -5.30 48.39
N THR A 556 46.34 -4.12 47.80
CA THR A 556 47.55 -3.31 48.01
C THR A 556 47.53 -2.47 49.29
N SER A 557 46.37 -2.18 49.89
CA SER A 557 46.26 -1.42 51.15
C SER A 557 46.36 -2.26 52.43
N GLY A 558 46.58 -3.58 52.31
CA GLY A 558 46.62 -4.52 53.44
C GLY A 558 48.02 -4.86 53.98
N ASN A 559 49.09 -4.29 53.43
CA ASN A 559 50.47 -4.49 53.91
C ASN A 559 51.18 -3.14 54.09
N HIS A 560 50.86 -2.44 55.17
CA HIS A 560 51.79 -1.52 55.83
C HIS A 560 51.56 -1.47 57.33
#